data_AF-A0AAV1EP39-F1
#
_entry.id   AF-A0AAV1EP39-F1
#
_cell.length_a   1.000
_cell.length_b   1.000
_cell.length_c   1.000
_cell.angle_alpha   90.00
_cell.angle_beta   90.00
_cell.angle_gamma   90.00
#
_symmetry.space_group_name_H-M   'P 1'
#
loop_
_entity.id
_entity.type
_entity.pdbx_description
1 polymer ?
#
loop_
_entity_poly.entity_id
_entity_poly.type
_entity_poly.pdbx_seq_one_letter_code
_entity_poly.pdbx_strand_id
1 'polypeptide(L)'
;MLEEELRKEKICQNEVEKEISSMELKMAEVRKCKVSAGTAQRNEVQQSQKAIRTLEYRLDRALTRFNEQLNNNSHLREELQTLQIERARFQQLKNRLEKELHNLRKKIGEVVTQSTAAYDARVEAQSKMTMMKEKAEKDLTQYNAEMKELERVIAHEFSLKEFMTTKCSEKRGHDEGHETGHRQSPKVQRRMDSGEESRDALEEVFEKIKTVTGEDNLDLLVSRFIQVEDRNFALFNFVNEQNNEAEVLRDQISQIQSEIEQFGETALQQEREHQCLLRGFDEKRKEIEYQAEDYEQRASILSQILDQIKTEVNSIVSKIDCDRSVIEDKLGSSAGISENNIMSYLGLVEQKTNELLTIQAFLNSKDLEKDYNPKDLAKFLLGQNPELLQQNISIQPAIDSLEYDESPVTDEEERPLSQGELRRRIMKRVQQKESSHRQAAAKATKI
;
A
#
# COMPACT_ATOMS: atom_id res chain seq x y z
N MET A 1 66.60 -130.19 -15.09
CA MET A 1 65.23 -129.96 -14.57
C MET A 1 65.15 -128.70 -13.73
N LEU A 2 65.99 -128.51 -12.68
CA LEU A 2 65.97 -127.27 -11.87
C LEU A 2 66.22 -125.96 -12.66
N GLU A 3 67.13 -125.93 -13.64
CA GLU A 3 67.43 -124.69 -14.39
C GLU A 3 66.30 -124.24 -15.35
N GLU A 4 65.50 -125.18 -15.87
CA GLU A 4 64.35 -124.85 -16.72
C GLU A 4 63.16 -124.33 -15.89
N GLU A 5 62.93 -124.90 -14.72
CA GLU A 5 61.92 -124.42 -13.78
C GLU A 5 62.26 -123.01 -13.28
N LEU A 6 63.53 -122.75 -12.94
CA LEU A 6 64.00 -121.44 -12.52
C LEU A 6 63.92 -120.39 -13.64
N ARG A 7 64.10 -120.78 -14.90
CA ARG A 7 63.88 -119.90 -16.07
C ARG A 7 62.39 -119.58 -16.28
N LYS A 8 61.52 -120.59 -16.20
CA LYS A 8 60.06 -120.39 -16.31
C LYS A 8 59.54 -119.51 -15.18
N GLU A 9 60.03 -119.70 -13.96
CA GLU A 9 59.69 -118.89 -12.80
C GLU A 9 60.18 -117.45 -12.93
N LYS A 10 61.38 -117.23 -13.50
CA LYS A 10 61.87 -115.88 -13.85
C LYS A 10 61.03 -115.18 -14.92
N ILE A 11 60.52 -115.92 -15.91
CA ILE A 11 59.64 -115.37 -16.95
C ILE A 11 58.29 -114.99 -16.33
N CYS A 12 57.71 -115.86 -15.50
CA CYS A 12 56.49 -115.56 -14.73
C CYS A 12 56.69 -114.35 -13.81
N GLN A 13 57.82 -114.24 -13.10
CA GLN A 13 58.12 -113.07 -12.27
C GLN A 13 58.18 -111.78 -13.09
N ASN A 14 58.84 -111.79 -14.26
CA ASN A 14 58.91 -110.62 -15.13
C ASN A 14 57.54 -110.23 -15.71
N GLU A 15 56.67 -111.20 -15.97
CA GLU A 15 55.29 -110.93 -16.43
C GLU A 15 54.46 -110.31 -15.29
N VAL A 16 54.56 -110.86 -14.08
CA VAL A 16 53.90 -110.30 -12.88
C VAL A 16 54.45 -108.91 -12.54
N GLU A 17 55.75 -108.66 -12.66
CA GLU A 17 56.34 -107.33 -12.45
C GLU A 17 55.87 -106.30 -13.49
N LYS A 18 55.68 -106.72 -14.75
CA LYS A 18 55.08 -105.87 -15.79
C LYS A 18 53.61 -105.57 -15.49
N GLU A 19 52.85 -106.56 -15.04
CA GLU A 19 51.46 -106.35 -14.63
C GLU A 19 51.36 -105.43 -13.41
N ILE A 20 52.21 -105.61 -12.40
CA ILE A 20 52.32 -104.74 -11.22
C ILE A 20 52.64 -103.31 -11.67
N SER A 21 53.66 -103.12 -12.51
CA SER A 21 54.03 -101.80 -13.03
C SER A 21 52.87 -101.13 -13.80
N SER A 22 52.12 -101.92 -14.58
CA SER A 22 50.94 -101.42 -15.30
C SER A 22 49.80 -101.01 -14.37
N MET A 23 49.60 -101.74 -13.27
CA MET A 23 48.59 -101.42 -12.26
C MET A 23 49.01 -100.24 -11.39
N GLU A 24 50.29 -100.11 -11.07
CA GLU A 24 50.83 -98.95 -10.36
C GLU A 24 50.66 -97.67 -11.18
N LEU A 25 50.90 -97.73 -12.50
CA LEU A 25 50.64 -96.60 -13.41
C LEU A 25 49.15 -96.22 -13.42
N LYS A 26 48.24 -97.18 -13.59
CA LYS A 26 46.78 -96.93 -13.53
C LYS A 26 46.34 -96.37 -12.18
N MET A 27 46.89 -96.89 -11.09
CA MET A 27 46.64 -96.41 -9.73
C MET A 27 47.15 -94.98 -9.52
N ALA A 28 48.32 -94.64 -10.06
CA ALA A 28 48.87 -93.29 -10.03
C ALA A 28 47.99 -92.32 -10.83
N GLU A 29 47.48 -92.75 -11.99
CA GLU A 29 46.61 -91.95 -12.86
C GLU A 29 45.24 -91.70 -12.22
N VAL A 30 44.63 -92.73 -11.61
CA VAL A 30 43.39 -92.59 -10.83
C VAL A 30 43.59 -91.69 -9.61
N ARG A 31 44.72 -91.82 -8.89
CA ARG A 31 45.06 -90.93 -7.78
C ARG A 31 45.20 -89.48 -8.24
N LYS A 32 45.88 -89.24 -9.37
CA LYS A 32 46.05 -87.91 -9.97
C LYS A 32 44.69 -87.32 -10.37
N CYS A 33 43.84 -88.08 -11.05
CA CYS A 33 42.50 -87.66 -11.43
C CYS A 33 41.62 -87.37 -10.21
N LYS A 34 41.68 -88.18 -9.14
CA LYS A 34 40.89 -87.98 -7.92
C LYS A 34 41.32 -86.74 -7.13
N VAL A 35 42.63 -86.48 -7.06
CA VAL A 35 43.17 -85.26 -6.43
C VAL A 35 42.81 -84.01 -7.26
N SER A 36 42.92 -84.10 -8.59
CA SER A 36 42.49 -83.05 -9.53
C SER A 36 40.98 -82.76 -9.44
N ALA A 37 40.14 -83.80 -9.43
CA ALA A 37 38.69 -83.65 -9.34
C ALA A 37 38.25 -83.11 -7.97
N GLY A 38 38.88 -83.57 -6.88
CA GLY A 38 38.59 -83.07 -5.54
C GLY A 38 38.98 -81.61 -5.33
N THR A 39 40.08 -81.16 -5.96
CA THR A 39 40.50 -79.74 -5.93
C THR A 39 39.60 -78.87 -6.82
N ALA A 40 39.23 -79.33 -8.01
CA ALA A 40 38.27 -78.64 -8.88
C ALA A 40 36.90 -78.47 -8.20
N GLN A 41 36.35 -79.54 -7.62
CA GLN A 41 35.05 -79.50 -6.95
C GLN A 41 35.07 -78.61 -5.69
N ARG A 42 36.16 -78.61 -4.93
CA ARG A 42 36.33 -77.69 -3.79
C ARG A 42 36.39 -76.23 -4.25
N ASN A 43 37.05 -75.96 -5.38
CA ASN A 43 37.12 -74.62 -5.96
C ASN A 43 35.76 -74.14 -6.48
N GLU A 44 34.98 -75.01 -7.14
CA GLU A 44 33.62 -74.71 -7.61
C GLU A 44 32.67 -74.41 -6.44
N VAL A 45 32.72 -75.20 -5.37
CA VAL A 45 31.93 -74.96 -4.15
C VAL A 45 32.33 -73.64 -3.47
N GLN A 46 33.62 -73.30 -3.46
CA GLN A 46 34.08 -72.02 -2.94
C GLN A 46 33.66 -70.84 -3.82
N GLN A 47 33.66 -70.99 -5.14
CA GLN A 47 33.18 -69.97 -6.07
C GLN A 47 31.67 -69.74 -5.92
N SER A 48 30.87 -70.81 -5.83
CA SER A 48 29.43 -70.70 -5.61
C SER A 48 29.10 -70.04 -4.26
N GLN A 49 29.81 -70.39 -3.18
CA GLN A 49 29.67 -69.71 -1.89
C GLN A 49 30.03 -68.24 -1.94
N LYS A 50 31.09 -67.85 -2.68
CA LYS A 50 31.44 -66.43 -2.88
C LYS A 50 30.36 -65.70 -3.68
N ALA A 51 29.80 -66.34 -4.71
CA ALA A 51 28.71 -65.78 -5.49
C ALA A 51 27.44 -65.58 -4.66
N ILE A 52 27.07 -66.58 -3.82
CA ILE A 52 25.94 -66.48 -2.88
C ILE A 52 26.14 -65.29 -1.94
N ARG A 53 27.30 -65.18 -1.28
CA ARG A 53 27.59 -64.04 -0.37
C ARG A 53 27.52 -62.69 -1.08
N THR A 54 27.97 -62.62 -2.32
CA THR A 54 27.90 -61.38 -3.11
C THR A 54 26.45 -61.01 -3.44
N LEU A 55 25.62 -62.00 -3.78
CA LEU A 55 24.19 -61.79 -4.04
C LEU A 55 23.43 -61.43 -2.76
N GLU A 56 23.73 -62.09 -1.63
CA GLU A 56 23.19 -61.75 -0.30
C GLU A 56 23.53 -60.31 0.07
N TYR A 57 24.79 -59.90 -0.06
CA TYR A 57 25.20 -58.52 0.20
C TYR A 57 24.49 -57.51 -0.72
N ARG A 58 24.30 -57.84 -2.01
CA ARG A 58 23.55 -56.98 -2.94
C ARG A 58 22.08 -56.89 -2.56
N LEU A 59 21.47 -58.00 -2.11
CA LEU A 59 20.09 -58.04 -1.65
C LEU A 59 19.93 -57.21 -0.38
N ASP A 60 20.79 -57.39 0.62
CA ASP A 60 20.77 -56.62 1.87
C ASP A 60 20.92 -55.13 1.58
N ARG A 61 21.86 -54.74 0.72
CA ARG A 61 22.03 -53.33 0.33
C ARG A 61 20.81 -52.77 -0.41
N ALA A 62 20.14 -53.58 -1.22
CA ALA A 62 18.89 -53.19 -1.87
C ALA A 62 17.73 -53.04 -0.86
N LEU A 63 17.64 -53.96 0.12
CA LEU A 63 16.66 -53.90 1.20
C LEU A 63 16.88 -52.69 2.11
N THR A 64 18.13 -52.37 2.48
CA THR A 64 18.42 -51.16 3.27
C THR A 64 17.98 -49.91 2.53
N ARG A 65 18.33 -49.78 1.25
CA ARG A 65 17.88 -48.65 0.42
C ARG A 65 16.35 -48.58 0.31
N PHE A 66 15.69 -49.72 0.14
CA PHE A 66 14.23 -49.78 0.08
C PHE A 66 13.60 -49.31 1.41
N ASN A 67 14.13 -49.77 2.54
CA ASN A 67 13.68 -49.35 3.87
C ASN A 67 13.93 -47.86 4.13
N GLU A 68 15.06 -47.32 3.70
CA GLU A 68 15.33 -45.88 3.73
C GLU A 68 14.29 -45.09 2.92
N GLN A 69 13.96 -45.54 1.70
CA GLN A 69 12.93 -44.91 0.89
C GLN A 69 11.54 -45.01 1.53
N LEU A 70 11.21 -46.14 2.18
CA LEU A 70 9.95 -46.27 2.92
C LEU A 70 9.88 -45.31 4.10
N ASN A 71 10.99 -45.14 4.83
CA ASN A 71 11.05 -44.19 5.94
C ASN A 71 10.88 -42.75 5.46
N ASN A 72 11.58 -42.37 4.38
CA ASN A 72 11.41 -41.07 3.75
C ASN A 72 9.97 -40.86 3.26
N ASN A 73 9.34 -41.90 2.70
CA ASN A 73 7.93 -41.81 2.29
C ASN A 73 6.99 -41.65 3.48
N SER A 74 7.29 -42.26 4.63
CA SER A 74 6.54 -42.07 5.88
C SER A 74 6.64 -40.63 6.36
N HIS A 75 7.86 -40.06 6.39
CA HIS A 75 8.09 -38.67 6.79
C HIS A 75 7.33 -37.69 5.87
N LEU A 76 7.44 -37.87 4.55
CA LEU A 76 6.71 -37.04 3.59
C LEU A 76 5.19 -37.13 3.75
N ARG A 77 4.64 -38.29 4.16
CA ARG A 77 3.21 -38.43 4.45
C ARG A 77 2.80 -37.67 5.70
N GLU A 78 3.62 -37.70 6.74
CA GLU A 78 3.39 -36.94 7.97
C GLU A 78 3.43 -35.44 7.70
N GLU A 79 4.42 -34.95 6.95
CA GLU A 79 4.49 -33.54 6.51
C GLU A 79 3.28 -33.15 5.66
N LEU A 80 2.83 -34.03 4.76
CA LEU A 80 1.65 -33.75 3.95
C LEU A 80 0.39 -33.66 4.83
N GLN A 81 0.27 -34.50 5.86
CA GLN A 81 -0.84 -34.42 6.82
C GLN A 81 -0.79 -33.14 7.65
N THR A 82 0.39 -32.71 8.13
CA THR A 82 0.51 -31.44 8.88
C THR A 82 0.11 -30.26 8.01
N LEU A 83 0.63 -30.19 6.76
CA LEU A 83 0.27 -29.15 5.79
C LEU A 83 -1.23 -29.13 5.46
N GLN A 84 -1.88 -30.31 5.37
CA GLN A 84 -3.32 -30.38 5.16
C GLN A 84 -4.12 -29.81 6.35
N ILE A 85 -3.71 -30.13 7.57
CA ILE A 85 -4.34 -29.60 8.79
C ILE A 85 -4.14 -28.09 8.89
N GLU A 86 -2.94 -27.60 8.60
CA GLU A 86 -2.63 -26.17 8.58
C GLU A 86 -3.48 -25.44 7.54
N ARG A 87 -3.55 -25.96 6.30
CA ARG A 87 -4.42 -25.40 5.26
C ARG A 87 -5.88 -25.33 5.70
N ALA A 88 -6.39 -26.38 6.36
CA ALA A 88 -7.75 -26.37 6.87
C ALA A 88 -7.96 -25.30 7.95
N ARG A 89 -6.99 -25.12 8.86
CA ARG A 89 -7.01 -24.05 9.88
C ARG A 89 -6.96 -22.66 9.25
N PHE A 90 -6.09 -22.45 8.27
CA PHE A 90 -6.00 -21.18 7.53
C PHE A 90 -7.30 -20.87 6.80
N GLN A 91 -7.93 -21.86 6.17
CA GLN A 91 -9.20 -21.68 5.49
C GLN A 91 -10.34 -21.34 6.48
N GLN A 92 -10.35 -21.97 7.66
CA GLN A 92 -11.28 -21.59 8.72
C GLN A 92 -11.07 -20.15 9.22
N LEU A 93 -9.81 -19.73 9.42
CA LEU A 93 -9.49 -18.36 9.82
C LEU A 93 -9.92 -17.36 8.75
N LYS A 94 -9.61 -17.62 7.47
CA LYS A 94 -10.03 -16.80 6.34
C LYS A 94 -11.55 -16.63 6.31
N ASN A 95 -12.30 -17.73 6.42
CA ASN A 95 -13.77 -17.68 6.43
C ASN A 95 -14.32 -16.89 7.63
N ARG A 96 -13.65 -16.89 8.79
CA ARG A 96 -14.03 -16.06 9.94
C ARG A 96 -13.80 -14.58 9.66
N LEU A 97 -12.62 -14.23 9.14
CA LEU A 97 -12.29 -12.84 8.78
C LEU A 97 -13.23 -12.30 7.70
N GLU A 98 -13.58 -13.11 6.69
CA GLU A 98 -14.56 -12.74 5.67
C GLU A 98 -15.95 -12.45 6.27
N LYS A 99 -16.40 -13.25 7.24
CA LYS A 99 -17.65 -13.00 7.97
C LYS A 99 -17.59 -11.72 8.79
N GLU A 100 -16.48 -11.45 9.46
CA GLU A 100 -16.28 -10.22 10.23
C GLU A 100 -16.29 -8.99 9.31
N LEU A 101 -15.61 -9.05 8.16
CA LEU A 101 -15.63 -7.99 7.16
C LEU A 101 -17.05 -7.76 6.60
N HIS A 102 -17.80 -8.83 6.34
CA HIS A 102 -19.18 -8.71 5.88
C HIS A 102 -20.07 -8.05 6.95
N ASN A 103 -19.92 -8.45 8.21
CA ASN A 103 -20.65 -7.84 9.33
C ASN A 103 -20.28 -6.37 9.52
N LEU A 104 -19.00 -6.00 9.37
CA LEU A 104 -18.56 -4.62 9.46
C LEU A 104 -19.16 -3.77 8.33
N ARG A 105 -19.13 -4.27 7.09
CA ARG A 105 -19.77 -3.60 5.94
C ARG A 105 -21.27 -3.41 6.17
N LYS A 106 -21.95 -4.41 6.74
CA LYS A 106 -23.36 -4.31 7.11
C LYS A 106 -23.59 -3.20 8.15
N LYS A 107 -22.79 -3.16 9.22
CA LYS A 107 -22.85 -2.10 10.24
C LYS A 107 -22.59 -0.71 9.66
N ILE A 108 -21.61 -0.58 8.75
CA ILE A 108 -21.36 0.67 8.04
C ILE A 108 -22.61 1.07 7.24
N GLY A 109 -23.21 0.14 6.51
CA GLY A 109 -24.47 0.37 5.79
C GLY A 109 -25.61 0.83 6.72
N GLU A 110 -25.77 0.19 7.88
CA GLU A 110 -26.76 0.58 8.89
C GLU A 110 -26.52 1.99 9.44
N VAL A 111 -25.26 2.35 9.73
CA VAL A 111 -24.92 3.71 10.21
C VAL A 111 -25.16 4.75 9.12
N VAL A 112 -24.86 4.44 7.86
CA VAL A 112 -25.12 5.35 6.73
C VAL A 112 -26.63 5.56 6.57
N THR A 113 -27.44 4.51 6.58
CA THR A 113 -28.91 4.67 6.46
C THR A 113 -29.51 5.44 7.63
N GLN A 114 -29.02 5.21 8.86
CA GLN A 114 -29.42 5.99 10.03
C GLN A 114 -29.02 7.46 9.91
N SER A 115 -27.81 7.72 9.40
CA SER A 115 -27.31 9.09 9.21
C SER A 115 -28.10 9.84 8.14
N THR A 116 -28.41 9.19 7.01
CA THR A 116 -29.25 9.77 5.96
C THR A 116 -30.66 10.06 6.49
N ALA A 117 -31.28 9.11 7.20
CA ALA A 117 -32.61 9.33 7.78
C ALA A 117 -32.63 10.49 8.80
N ALA A 118 -31.60 10.62 9.62
CA ALA A 118 -31.47 11.74 10.55
C ALA A 118 -31.26 13.08 9.83
N TYR A 119 -30.49 13.08 8.74
CA TYR A 119 -30.29 14.26 7.90
C TYR A 119 -31.60 14.70 7.24
N ASP A 120 -32.35 13.77 6.63
CA ASP A 120 -33.63 14.06 5.99
C ASP A 120 -34.64 14.64 6.99
N ALA A 121 -34.74 14.03 8.19
CA ALA A 121 -35.59 14.55 9.27
C ALA A 121 -35.20 15.97 9.71
N ARG A 122 -33.90 16.28 9.76
CA ARG A 122 -33.40 17.63 10.06
C ARG A 122 -33.78 18.62 8.97
N VAL A 123 -33.62 18.25 7.70
CA VAL A 123 -33.98 19.10 6.55
C VAL A 123 -35.48 19.39 6.55
N GLU A 124 -36.31 18.39 6.79
CA GLU A 124 -37.76 18.58 6.94
C GLU A 124 -38.12 19.54 8.09
N ALA A 125 -37.49 19.38 9.25
CA ALA A 125 -37.71 20.26 10.40
C ALA A 125 -37.26 21.70 10.09
N GLN A 126 -36.13 21.87 9.42
CA GLN A 126 -35.61 23.18 9.01
C GLN A 126 -36.56 23.85 8.00
N SER A 127 -37.06 23.11 7.02
CA SER A 127 -38.06 23.59 6.05
C SER A 127 -39.37 24.02 6.73
N LYS A 128 -39.86 23.23 7.69
CA LYS A 128 -41.03 23.61 8.50
C LYS A 128 -40.75 24.89 9.32
N MET A 129 -39.57 25.02 9.89
CA MET A 129 -39.18 26.21 10.65
C MET A 129 -39.11 27.46 9.76
N THR A 130 -38.53 27.37 8.57
CA THR A 130 -38.47 28.51 7.63
C THR A 130 -39.88 28.92 7.18
N MET A 131 -40.74 27.96 6.83
CA MET A 131 -42.14 28.23 6.49
C MET A 131 -42.89 28.94 7.63
N MET A 132 -42.70 28.50 8.89
CA MET A 132 -43.34 29.15 10.04
C MET A 132 -42.79 30.57 10.29
N LYS A 133 -41.49 30.80 10.07
CA LYS A 133 -40.89 32.14 10.16
C LYS A 133 -41.42 33.07 9.08
N GLU A 134 -41.43 32.63 7.83
CA GLU A 134 -41.99 33.41 6.71
C GLU A 134 -43.46 33.75 6.94
N LYS A 135 -44.24 32.80 7.50
CA LYS A 135 -45.63 33.07 7.87
C LYS A 135 -45.72 34.13 8.97
N ALA A 136 -44.94 34.02 10.03
CA ALA A 136 -44.92 34.99 11.12
C ALA A 136 -44.49 36.39 10.65
N GLU A 137 -43.52 36.47 9.73
CA GLU A 137 -43.09 37.73 9.11
C GLU A 137 -44.23 38.35 8.28
N LYS A 138 -44.92 37.55 7.46
CA LYS A 138 -46.09 38.01 6.69
C LYS A 138 -47.19 38.53 7.63
N ASP A 139 -47.55 37.76 8.66
CA ASP A 139 -48.56 38.15 9.64
C ASP A 139 -48.18 39.46 10.35
N LEU A 140 -46.89 39.64 10.70
CA LEU A 140 -46.38 40.88 11.30
C LEU A 140 -46.43 42.06 10.33
N THR A 141 -46.07 41.85 9.05
CA THR A 141 -46.18 42.92 8.04
C THR A 141 -47.64 43.32 7.80
N GLN A 142 -48.57 42.37 7.79
CA GLN A 142 -50.01 42.63 7.68
C GLN A 142 -50.52 43.39 8.90
N TYR A 143 -50.18 42.94 10.12
CA TYR A 143 -50.56 43.64 11.36
C TYR A 143 -50.06 45.09 11.38
N ASN A 144 -48.81 45.32 10.96
CA ASN A 144 -48.26 46.68 10.88
C ASN A 144 -48.97 47.54 9.84
N ALA A 145 -49.42 46.96 8.72
CA ALA A 145 -50.19 47.67 7.71
C ALA A 145 -51.58 48.06 8.24
N GLU A 146 -52.27 47.12 8.90
CA GLU A 146 -53.58 47.35 9.55
C GLU A 146 -53.46 48.42 10.66
N MET A 147 -52.40 48.37 11.48
CA MET A 147 -52.16 49.37 12.52
C MET A 147 -52.00 50.78 11.94
N LYS A 148 -51.18 50.93 10.89
CA LYS A 148 -51.00 52.23 10.21
C LYS A 148 -52.29 52.76 9.61
N GLU A 149 -53.15 51.88 9.09
CA GLU A 149 -54.44 52.30 8.55
C GLU A 149 -55.38 52.77 9.66
N LEU A 150 -55.44 52.08 10.79
CA LEU A 150 -56.19 52.52 11.96
C LEU A 150 -55.67 53.86 12.49
N GLU A 151 -54.35 54.05 12.56
CA GLU A 151 -53.74 55.34 12.93
C GLU A 151 -54.15 56.47 11.98
N ARG A 152 -54.19 56.23 10.66
CA ARG A 152 -54.68 57.21 9.68
C ARG A 152 -56.14 57.57 9.90
N VAL A 153 -57.00 56.57 10.15
CA VAL A 153 -58.43 56.80 10.45
C VAL A 153 -58.57 57.65 11.71
N ILE A 154 -57.84 57.32 12.79
CA ILE A 154 -57.86 58.09 14.04
C ILE A 154 -57.35 59.52 13.81
N ALA A 155 -56.26 59.71 13.06
CA ALA A 155 -55.73 61.04 12.75
C ALA A 155 -56.72 61.88 11.93
N HIS A 156 -57.39 61.26 10.95
CA HIS A 156 -58.45 61.89 10.17
C HIS A 156 -59.65 62.27 11.05
N GLU A 157 -60.11 61.39 11.95
CA GLU A 157 -61.16 61.71 12.92
C GLU A 157 -60.77 62.84 13.87
N PHE A 158 -59.52 62.84 14.35
CA PHE A 158 -59.01 63.89 15.23
C PHE A 158 -58.96 65.24 14.50
N SER A 159 -58.43 65.28 13.28
CA SER A 159 -58.40 66.49 12.44
C SER A 159 -59.81 66.99 12.12
N LEU A 160 -60.75 66.08 11.80
CA LEU A 160 -62.16 66.43 11.58
C LEU A 160 -62.78 67.00 12.86
N LYS A 161 -62.53 66.39 14.01
CA LYS A 161 -63.04 66.86 15.32
C LYS A 161 -62.47 68.23 15.66
N GLU A 162 -61.17 68.44 15.47
CA GLU A 162 -60.50 69.72 15.67
C GLU A 162 -61.07 70.80 14.75
N PHE A 163 -61.23 70.51 13.46
CA PHE A 163 -61.89 71.39 12.50
C PHE A 163 -63.32 71.74 12.94
N MET A 164 -64.11 70.75 13.36
CA MET A 164 -65.47 70.98 13.87
C MET A 164 -65.47 71.81 15.15
N THR A 165 -64.51 71.63 16.06
CA THR A 165 -64.38 72.49 17.27
C THR A 165 -63.99 73.91 16.93
N THR A 166 -63.08 74.13 15.99
CA THR A 166 -62.68 75.46 15.51
C THR A 166 -63.84 76.17 14.81
N LYS A 167 -64.58 75.47 13.95
CA LYS A 167 -65.77 76.05 13.29
C LYS A 167 -66.95 76.29 14.25
N CYS A 168 -67.10 75.47 15.30
CA CYS A 168 -68.11 75.71 16.33
C CYS A 168 -67.73 76.85 17.30
N SER A 169 -66.44 77.05 17.59
CA SER A 169 -65.96 78.15 18.43
C SER A 169 -65.99 79.49 17.70
N GLU A 170 -65.68 79.52 16.39
CA GLU A 170 -65.82 80.69 15.52
C GLU A 170 -67.30 81.17 15.44
N LYS A 171 -68.27 80.23 15.50
CA LYS A 171 -69.70 80.57 15.62
C LYS A 171 -70.13 80.99 17.03
N ARG A 172 -69.49 80.50 18.09
CA ARG A 172 -69.76 80.95 19.47
C ARG A 172 -69.18 82.33 19.78
N GLY A 173 -68.17 82.78 19.04
CA GLY A 173 -67.64 84.14 19.12
C GLY A 173 -68.55 85.22 18.54
N HIS A 174 -69.68 84.85 17.91
CA HIS A 174 -70.61 85.79 17.30
C HIS A 174 -72.00 85.86 17.96
N ASP A 175 -72.21 85.17 19.10
CA ASP A 175 -73.49 85.21 19.80
C ASP A 175 -73.32 85.06 21.32
N GLU A 176 -72.84 86.13 21.97
CA GLU A 176 -73.07 86.37 23.39
C GLU A 176 -74.53 86.85 23.56
N GLY A 177 -75.45 85.91 23.79
CA GLY A 177 -76.85 86.25 24.03
C GLY A 177 -77.80 85.05 24.20
N HIS A 178 -78.00 84.63 25.46
CA HIS A 178 -79.15 83.86 25.99
C HIS A 178 -79.31 82.35 25.69
N GLU A 179 -78.94 81.56 26.71
CA GLU A 179 -79.78 80.61 27.48
C GLU A 179 -80.95 79.85 26.82
N THR A 180 -80.81 78.51 26.90
CA THR A 180 -81.82 77.44 27.11
C THR A 180 -82.75 76.97 25.98
N GLY A 181 -82.74 75.65 25.75
CA GLY A 181 -83.98 74.88 25.53
C GLY A 181 -84.24 74.31 24.13
N HIS A 182 -83.92 73.03 23.98
CA HIS A 182 -84.63 72.00 23.19
C HIS A 182 -84.94 72.19 21.69
N ARG A 183 -84.55 71.14 20.95
CA ARG A 183 -85.32 70.43 19.90
C ARG A 183 -84.74 70.51 18.47
N GLN A 184 -84.67 69.30 17.90
CA GLN A 184 -84.69 68.90 16.49
C GLN A 184 -83.35 68.58 15.82
N SER A 185 -83.33 67.33 15.37
CA SER A 185 -82.39 66.62 14.52
C SER A 185 -82.47 67.09 13.05
N PRO A 186 -81.81 66.38 12.12
CA PRO A 186 -80.55 66.73 11.49
C PRO A 186 -80.74 67.50 10.18
N LYS A 187 -79.93 68.54 9.95
CA LYS A 187 -79.67 69.04 8.59
C LYS A 187 -78.25 68.70 8.22
N VAL A 188 -78.14 67.64 7.42
CA VAL A 188 -77.01 67.32 6.56
C VAL A 188 -76.76 68.53 5.67
N GLN A 189 -75.96 69.45 6.16
CA GLN A 189 -75.34 70.49 5.34
C GLN A 189 -73.95 69.96 5.01
N ARG A 190 -73.87 69.21 3.89
CA ARG A 190 -72.61 69.00 3.18
C ARG A 190 -71.99 70.38 2.96
N ARG A 191 -70.97 70.70 3.75
CA ARG A 191 -70.04 71.77 3.44
C ARG A 191 -69.12 71.19 2.39
N MET A 192 -69.50 71.38 1.13
CA MET A 192 -68.56 71.41 0.01
C MET A 192 -67.63 72.58 0.30
N ASP A 193 -66.43 72.28 0.77
CA ASP A 193 -65.31 73.21 0.79
C ASP A 193 -64.26 72.63 -0.16
N SER A 194 -63.73 73.46 -1.06
CA SER A 194 -62.78 73.16 -2.16
C SER A 194 -63.35 72.57 -3.47
N GLY A 195 -64.36 73.21 -4.06
CA GLY A 195 -64.78 72.95 -5.46
C GLY A 195 -64.78 74.19 -6.38
N GLU A 196 -64.45 75.37 -5.84
CA GLU A 196 -64.49 76.64 -6.57
C GLU A 196 -63.11 77.23 -6.85
N GLU A 197 -62.03 76.46 -6.63
CA GLU A 197 -60.80 76.72 -7.37
C GLU A 197 -61.01 76.23 -8.80
N SER A 198 -61.56 77.16 -9.57
CA SER A 198 -61.56 77.23 -11.01
C SER A 198 -62.66 76.47 -11.76
N ARG A 199 -63.94 76.80 -11.53
CA ARG A 199 -64.93 76.57 -12.62
C ARG A 199 -64.48 77.27 -13.90
N ASP A 200 -63.98 78.50 -13.79
CA ASP A 200 -63.49 79.26 -14.94
C ASP A 200 -62.18 78.71 -15.52
N ALA A 201 -61.25 78.16 -14.73
CA ALA A 201 -60.04 77.52 -15.30
C ALA A 201 -60.29 76.07 -15.73
N LEU A 202 -61.25 75.35 -15.16
CA LEU A 202 -61.75 74.10 -15.71
C LEU A 202 -62.48 74.35 -17.03
N GLU A 203 -63.26 75.44 -17.16
CA GLU A 203 -63.89 75.89 -18.40
C GLU A 203 -62.84 76.34 -19.43
N GLU A 204 -61.78 77.06 -19.02
CA GLU A 204 -60.68 77.45 -19.90
C GLU A 204 -59.85 76.26 -20.38
N VAL A 205 -59.56 75.30 -19.49
CA VAL A 205 -58.93 74.03 -19.84
C VAL A 205 -59.86 73.20 -20.73
N PHE A 206 -61.17 73.25 -20.50
CA PHE A 206 -62.17 72.55 -21.30
C PHE A 206 -62.29 73.13 -22.71
N GLU A 207 -62.32 74.46 -22.88
CA GLU A 207 -62.28 75.13 -24.19
C GLU A 207 -60.95 74.85 -24.92
N LYS A 208 -59.82 74.81 -24.20
CA LYS A 208 -58.53 74.37 -24.78
C LYS A 208 -58.55 72.90 -25.22
N ILE A 209 -59.19 72.01 -24.48
CA ILE A 209 -59.33 70.60 -24.88
C ILE A 209 -60.32 70.48 -26.04
N LYS A 210 -61.43 71.21 -26.03
CA LYS A 210 -62.43 71.22 -27.10
C LYS A 210 -61.84 71.70 -28.44
N THR A 211 -61.02 72.75 -28.41
CA THR A 211 -60.33 73.27 -29.61
C THR A 211 -59.27 72.32 -30.15
N VAL A 212 -58.61 71.52 -29.30
CA VAL A 212 -57.58 70.55 -29.72
C VAL A 212 -58.19 69.22 -30.18
N THR A 213 -59.31 68.79 -29.58
CA THR A 213 -59.89 67.45 -29.79
C THR A 213 -61.06 67.44 -30.78
N GLY A 214 -61.75 68.58 -30.98
CA GLY A 214 -62.79 68.76 -32.00
C GLY A 214 -64.10 68.00 -31.76
N GLU A 215 -64.36 67.51 -30.55
CA GLU A 215 -65.59 66.78 -30.18
C GLU A 215 -66.46 67.61 -29.21
N ASP A 216 -67.74 67.83 -29.55
CA ASP A 216 -68.67 68.73 -28.83
C ASP A 216 -69.45 68.06 -27.68
N ASN A 217 -69.37 66.73 -27.54
CA ASN A 217 -70.13 65.96 -26.55
C ASN A 217 -69.26 65.58 -25.34
N LEU A 218 -69.54 66.21 -24.19
CA LEU A 218 -68.77 66.09 -22.95
C LEU A 218 -68.67 64.64 -22.44
N ASP A 219 -69.76 63.87 -22.50
CA ASP A 219 -69.78 62.46 -22.06
C ASP A 219 -68.93 61.55 -22.95
N LEU A 220 -68.84 61.85 -24.25
CA LEU A 220 -68.02 61.11 -25.21
C LEU A 220 -66.52 61.40 -24.98
N LEU A 221 -66.16 62.65 -24.74
CA LEU A 221 -64.78 63.05 -24.44
C LEU A 221 -64.28 62.42 -23.13
N VAL A 222 -65.08 62.46 -22.07
CA VAL A 222 -64.74 61.82 -20.78
C VAL A 222 -64.63 60.30 -20.96
N SER A 223 -65.57 59.68 -21.68
CA SER A 223 -65.51 58.24 -21.96
C SER A 223 -64.26 57.86 -22.77
N ARG A 224 -63.86 58.68 -23.75
CA ARG A 224 -62.64 58.48 -24.54
C ARG A 224 -61.38 58.70 -23.71
N PHE A 225 -61.38 59.68 -22.81
CA PHE A 225 -60.26 59.93 -21.89
C PHE A 225 -60.09 58.76 -20.92
N ILE A 226 -61.17 58.28 -20.30
CA ILE A 226 -61.12 57.10 -19.42
C ILE A 226 -60.61 55.88 -20.20
N GLN A 227 -61.07 55.65 -21.43
CA GLN A 227 -60.55 54.54 -22.24
C GLN A 227 -59.06 54.68 -22.60
N VAL A 228 -58.58 55.90 -22.84
CA VAL A 228 -57.16 56.18 -23.09
C VAL A 228 -56.36 56.04 -21.80
N GLU A 229 -56.89 56.48 -20.66
CA GLU A 229 -56.29 56.37 -19.34
C GLU A 229 -56.20 54.91 -18.91
N ASP A 230 -57.25 54.11 -19.08
CA ASP A 230 -57.25 52.66 -18.83
C ASP A 230 -56.21 51.94 -19.70
N ARG A 231 -56.11 52.31 -20.98
CA ARG A 231 -55.06 51.79 -21.87
C ARG A 231 -53.66 52.21 -21.40
N ASN A 232 -53.50 53.46 -21.00
CA ASN A 232 -52.21 53.98 -20.52
C ASN A 232 -51.81 53.32 -19.19
N PHE A 233 -52.77 53.10 -18.29
CA PHE A 233 -52.57 52.38 -17.04
C PHE A 233 -52.20 50.91 -17.29
N ALA A 234 -52.86 50.25 -18.24
CA ALA A 234 -52.49 48.90 -18.68
C ALA A 234 -51.08 48.85 -19.27
N LEU A 235 -50.70 49.82 -20.12
CA LEU A 235 -49.34 49.93 -20.65
C LEU A 235 -48.33 50.19 -19.53
N PHE A 236 -48.62 51.08 -18.58
CA PHE A 236 -47.74 51.39 -17.47
C PHE A 236 -47.50 50.16 -16.58
N ASN A 237 -48.54 49.39 -16.29
CA ASN A 237 -48.42 48.14 -15.55
C ASN A 237 -47.57 47.12 -16.33
N PHE A 238 -47.79 46.99 -17.64
CA PHE A 238 -47.00 46.12 -18.48
C PHE A 238 -45.51 46.54 -18.53
N VAL A 239 -45.23 47.84 -18.64
CA VAL A 239 -43.86 48.38 -18.62
C VAL A 239 -43.20 48.10 -17.27
N ASN A 240 -43.91 48.25 -16.16
CA ASN A 240 -43.39 47.95 -14.83
C ASN A 240 -43.14 46.44 -14.65
N GLU A 241 -44.04 45.59 -15.15
CA GLU A 241 -43.87 44.14 -15.13
C GLU A 241 -42.64 43.73 -15.96
N GLN A 242 -42.49 44.27 -17.17
CA GLN A 242 -41.30 44.06 -18.01
C GLN A 242 -40.02 44.59 -17.36
N ASN A 243 -40.09 45.72 -16.64
CA ASN A 243 -38.93 46.24 -15.92
C ASN A 243 -38.56 45.35 -14.72
N ASN A 244 -39.55 44.84 -13.98
CA ASN A 244 -39.32 43.88 -12.90
C ASN A 244 -38.73 42.57 -13.44
N GLU A 245 -39.25 42.04 -14.55
CA GLU A 245 -38.68 40.87 -15.22
C GLU A 245 -37.24 41.13 -15.67
N ALA A 246 -36.96 42.32 -16.23
CA ALA A 246 -35.61 42.70 -16.61
C ALA A 246 -34.66 42.82 -15.42
N GLU A 247 -35.11 43.31 -14.26
CA GLU A 247 -34.33 43.35 -13.02
C GLU A 247 -34.05 41.94 -12.49
N VAL A 248 -35.06 41.07 -12.43
CA VAL A 248 -34.88 39.67 -12.02
C VAL A 248 -33.89 38.95 -12.94
N LEU A 249 -33.98 39.14 -14.26
CA LEU A 249 -33.05 38.55 -15.22
C LEU A 249 -31.63 39.11 -15.04
N ARG A 250 -31.47 40.41 -14.76
CA ARG A 250 -30.16 41.01 -14.46
C ARG A 250 -29.55 40.44 -13.18
N ASP A 251 -30.35 40.24 -12.14
CA ASP A 251 -29.90 39.65 -10.88
C ASP A 251 -29.48 38.19 -11.09
N GLN A 252 -30.25 37.41 -11.87
CA GLN A 252 -29.88 36.05 -12.25
C GLN A 252 -28.58 36.01 -13.07
N ILE A 253 -28.41 36.93 -14.02
CA ILE A 253 -27.15 37.04 -14.78
C ILE A 253 -25.98 37.37 -13.85
N SER A 254 -26.16 38.32 -12.92
CA SER A 254 -25.13 38.68 -11.94
C SER A 254 -24.78 37.51 -11.03
N GLN A 255 -25.77 36.73 -10.59
CA GLN A 255 -25.56 35.55 -9.77
C GLN A 255 -24.78 34.48 -10.55
N ILE A 256 -25.20 34.16 -11.78
CA ILE A 256 -24.52 33.18 -12.62
C ILE A 256 -23.08 33.63 -12.93
N GLN A 257 -22.85 34.92 -13.19
CA GLN A 257 -21.50 35.45 -13.38
C GLN A 257 -20.62 35.27 -12.14
N SER A 258 -21.16 35.56 -10.95
CA SER A 258 -20.44 35.33 -9.69
C SER A 258 -20.14 33.83 -9.46
N GLU A 259 -21.08 32.95 -9.80
CA GLU A 259 -20.87 31.50 -9.71
C GLU A 259 -19.77 31.05 -10.68
N ILE A 260 -19.75 31.55 -11.92
CA ILE A 260 -18.70 31.25 -12.91
C ILE A 260 -17.32 31.69 -12.40
N GLU A 261 -17.22 32.88 -11.80
CA GLU A 261 -15.95 33.37 -11.22
C GLU A 261 -15.47 32.47 -10.08
N GLN A 262 -16.36 32.08 -9.17
CA GLN A 262 -16.03 31.15 -8.08
C GLN A 262 -15.61 29.77 -8.59
N PHE A 263 -16.29 29.24 -9.61
CA PHE A 263 -15.89 27.99 -10.26
C PHE A 263 -14.54 28.12 -10.97
N GLY A 264 -14.25 29.27 -11.58
CA GLY A 264 -12.95 29.56 -12.19
C GLY A 264 -11.81 29.61 -11.17
N GLU A 265 -12.01 30.28 -10.04
CA GLU A 265 -11.03 30.35 -8.95
C GLU A 265 -10.77 28.99 -8.31
N THR A 266 -11.83 28.22 -8.03
CA THR A 266 -11.70 26.87 -7.45
C THR A 266 -11.00 25.91 -8.42
N ALA A 267 -11.30 25.98 -9.72
CA ALA A 267 -10.60 25.19 -10.74
C ALA A 267 -9.11 25.55 -10.83
N LEU A 268 -8.78 26.86 -10.82
CA LEU A 268 -7.38 27.31 -10.81
C LEU A 268 -6.63 26.85 -9.54
N GLN A 269 -7.30 26.86 -8.39
CA GLN A 269 -6.70 26.41 -7.14
C GLN A 269 -6.45 24.90 -7.16
N GLN A 270 -7.42 24.10 -7.62
CA GLN A 270 -7.26 22.66 -7.80
C GLN A 270 -6.14 22.32 -8.79
N GLU A 271 -6.04 23.05 -9.90
CA GLU A 271 -4.97 22.88 -10.88
C GLU A 271 -3.59 23.16 -10.27
N ARG A 272 -3.45 24.24 -9.48
CA ARG A 272 -2.19 24.54 -8.77
C ARG A 272 -1.83 23.45 -7.76
N GLU A 273 -2.79 22.93 -7.03
CA GLU A 273 -2.59 21.83 -6.08
C GLU A 273 -2.15 20.56 -6.80
N HIS A 274 -2.80 20.22 -7.91
CA HIS A 274 -2.39 19.10 -8.77
C HIS A 274 -0.98 19.28 -9.32
N GLN A 275 -0.62 20.47 -9.81
CA GLN A 275 0.74 20.76 -10.29
C GLN A 275 1.79 20.66 -9.18
N CYS A 276 1.46 21.10 -7.97
CA CYS A 276 2.36 20.98 -6.81
C CYS A 276 2.58 19.51 -6.43
N LEU A 277 1.51 18.71 -6.41
CA LEU A 277 1.59 17.27 -6.16
C LEU A 277 2.42 16.55 -7.22
N LEU A 278 2.17 16.84 -8.52
CA LEU A 278 2.94 16.28 -9.63
C LEU A 278 4.43 16.59 -9.50
N ARG A 279 4.78 17.85 -9.17
CA ARG A 279 6.17 18.24 -8.94
C ARG A 279 6.80 17.46 -7.78
N GLY A 280 6.08 17.28 -6.68
CA GLY A 280 6.55 16.48 -5.55
C GLY A 280 6.74 15.00 -5.90
N PHE A 281 5.91 14.43 -6.78
CA PHE A 281 6.12 13.08 -7.29
C PHE A 281 7.32 12.99 -8.23
N ASP A 282 7.52 13.97 -9.10
CA ASP A 282 8.69 14.02 -10.00
C ASP A 282 10.01 14.15 -9.21
N GLU A 283 10.03 14.94 -8.14
CA GLU A 283 11.20 15.05 -7.25
C GLU A 283 11.50 13.73 -6.55
N LYS A 284 10.47 13.05 -6.01
CA LYS A 284 10.64 11.72 -5.42
C LYS A 284 11.09 10.69 -6.45
N ARG A 285 10.59 10.76 -7.68
CA ARG A 285 11.02 9.87 -8.76
C ARG A 285 12.50 10.05 -9.04
N LYS A 286 12.96 11.30 -9.18
CA LYS A 286 14.38 11.60 -9.41
C LYS A 286 15.29 11.12 -8.27
N GLU A 287 14.86 11.28 -7.03
CA GLU A 287 15.60 10.79 -5.86
C GLU A 287 15.75 9.25 -5.89
N ILE A 288 14.65 8.54 -6.17
CA ILE A 288 14.65 7.07 -6.28
C ILE A 288 15.50 6.61 -7.47
N GLU A 289 15.43 7.34 -8.59
CA GLU A 289 16.22 7.08 -9.80
C GLU A 289 17.72 7.23 -9.53
N TYR A 290 18.12 8.30 -8.84
CA TYR A 290 19.52 8.50 -8.41
C TYR A 290 20.00 7.37 -7.47
N GLN A 291 19.18 6.97 -6.51
CA GLN A 291 19.52 5.86 -5.61
C GLN A 291 19.64 4.53 -6.36
N ALA A 292 18.74 4.26 -7.32
CA ALA A 292 18.80 3.06 -8.15
C ALA A 292 20.08 3.04 -9.02
N GLU A 293 20.44 4.18 -9.62
CA GLU A 293 21.69 4.31 -10.37
C GLU A 293 22.93 4.07 -9.50
N ASP A 294 22.98 4.60 -8.27
CA ASP A 294 24.08 4.33 -7.32
C ASP A 294 24.18 2.83 -6.97
N TYR A 295 23.05 2.18 -6.68
CA TYR A 295 23.03 0.74 -6.41
C TYR A 295 23.45 -0.10 -7.62
N GLU A 296 23.06 0.29 -8.83
CA GLU A 296 23.45 -0.40 -10.06
C GLU A 296 24.96 -0.23 -10.33
N GLN A 297 25.52 0.97 -10.11
CA GLN A 297 26.95 1.20 -10.20
C GLN A 297 27.73 0.34 -9.19
N ARG A 298 27.28 0.28 -7.93
CA ARG A 298 27.90 -0.58 -6.90
C ARG A 298 27.82 -2.05 -7.26
N ALA A 299 26.67 -2.52 -7.76
CA ALA A 299 26.50 -3.90 -8.20
C ALA A 299 27.41 -4.22 -9.41
N SER A 300 27.57 -3.29 -10.35
CA SER A 300 28.50 -3.44 -11.47
C SER A 300 29.95 -3.58 -11.02
N ILE A 301 30.39 -2.73 -10.08
CA ILE A 301 31.74 -2.81 -9.49
C ILE A 301 31.93 -4.16 -8.78
N LEU A 302 30.97 -4.58 -7.95
CA LEU A 302 31.04 -5.87 -7.25
C LEU A 302 31.06 -7.06 -8.21
N SER A 303 30.28 -7.02 -9.28
CA SER A 303 30.28 -8.05 -10.32
C SER A 303 31.63 -8.14 -11.04
N GLN A 304 32.26 -7.00 -11.36
CA GLN A 304 33.62 -6.98 -11.92
C GLN A 304 34.67 -7.59 -10.98
N ILE A 305 34.58 -7.29 -9.67
CA ILE A 305 35.48 -7.89 -8.66
C ILE A 305 35.25 -9.40 -8.58
N LEU A 306 33.99 -9.85 -8.59
CA LEU A 306 33.64 -11.26 -8.51
C LEU A 306 34.15 -12.02 -9.74
N ASP A 307 34.01 -11.44 -10.94
CA ASP A 307 34.56 -12.00 -12.17
C ASP A 307 36.09 -12.12 -12.11
N GLN A 308 36.79 -11.11 -11.58
CA GLN A 308 38.24 -11.19 -11.35
C GLN A 308 38.59 -12.36 -10.42
N ILE A 309 37.94 -12.47 -9.26
CA ILE A 309 38.16 -13.57 -8.32
C ILE A 309 37.91 -14.93 -8.98
N LYS A 310 36.83 -15.06 -9.75
CA LYS A 310 36.51 -16.28 -10.50
C LYS A 310 37.61 -16.65 -11.50
N THR A 311 38.16 -15.68 -12.23
CA THR A 311 39.28 -15.94 -13.16
C THR A 311 40.56 -16.35 -12.43
N GLU A 312 40.88 -15.69 -11.31
CA GLU A 312 42.07 -16.01 -10.50
C GLU A 312 41.97 -17.38 -9.86
N VAL A 313 40.83 -17.72 -9.25
CA VAL A 313 40.58 -19.05 -8.68
C VAL A 313 40.68 -20.12 -9.77
N ASN A 314 40.15 -19.88 -10.98
CA ASN A 314 40.29 -20.83 -12.07
C ASN A 314 41.75 -21.07 -12.47
N SER A 315 42.54 -19.99 -12.53
CA SER A 315 43.97 -20.04 -12.78
C SER A 315 44.70 -20.85 -11.70
N ILE A 316 44.40 -20.63 -10.42
CA ILE A 316 44.99 -21.37 -9.31
C ILE A 316 44.63 -22.86 -9.37
N VAL A 317 43.34 -23.18 -9.55
CA VAL A 317 42.86 -24.57 -9.70
C VAL A 317 43.57 -25.27 -10.86
N SER A 318 43.81 -24.57 -11.97
CA SER A 318 44.55 -25.14 -13.12
C SER A 318 46.04 -25.33 -12.86
N LYS A 319 46.67 -24.49 -12.02
CA LYS A 319 48.11 -24.57 -11.70
C LYS A 319 48.43 -25.63 -10.65
N ILE A 320 47.54 -25.82 -9.67
CA ILE A 320 47.69 -26.79 -8.57
C ILE A 320 47.21 -28.18 -9.00
N ASP A 321 46.61 -28.31 -10.19
CA ASP A 321 46.07 -29.56 -10.76
C ASP A 321 45.05 -30.21 -9.80
N CYS A 322 44.13 -29.39 -9.27
CA CYS A 322 43.09 -29.88 -8.37
C CYS A 322 42.07 -30.74 -9.13
N ASP A 323 41.68 -31.88 -8.54
CA ASP A 323 40.69 -32.81 -9.10
C ASP A 323 39.30 -32.15 -9.24
N ARG A 324 39.02 -31.57 -10.41
CA ARG A 324 37.74 -30.90 -10.72
C ARG A 324 36.54 -31.86 -10.72
N SER A 325 36.79 -33.15 -10.92
CA SER A 325 35.80 -34.22 -10.98
C SER A 325 34.94 -34.32 -9.72
N VAL A 326 35.51 -34.07 -8.52
CA VAL A 326 34.80 -34.18 -7.24
C VAL A 326 33.67 -33.14 -7.13
N ILE A 327 33.87 -31.97 -7.74
CA ILE A 327 32.89 -30.87 -7.74
C ILE A 327 31.93 -31.04 -8.93
N GLU A 328 32.43 -31.44 -10.10
CA GLU A 328 31.63 -31.70 -11.30
C GLU A 328 30.63 -32.86 -11.13
N ASP A 329 31.00 -33.91 -10.38
CA ASP A 329 30.13 -35.04 -10.04
C ASP A 329 29.01 -34.65 -9.06
N LYS A 330 29.25 -33.67 -8.18
CA LYS A 330 28.28 -33.19 -7.19
C LYS A 330 27.33 -32.13 -7.76
N LEU A 331 27.82 -31.28 -8.67
CA LEU A 331 27.07 -30.16 -9.22
C LEU A 331 26.48 -30.44 -10.61
N GLY A 332 26.77 -31.60 -11.20
CA GLY A 332 26.20 -32.04 -12.47
C GLY A 332 26.69 -31.20 -13.65
N SER A 333 27.86 -31.55 -14.21
CA SER A 333 28.32 -31.16 -15.57
C SER A 333 28.29 -29.66 -15.94
N SER A 334 28.14 -28.73 -15.00
CA SER A 334 28.36 -27.30 -15.26
C SER A 334 29.87 -27.06 -15.26
N ALA A 335 30.49 -27.19 -16.43
CA ALA A 335 31.90 -26.93 -16.65
C ALA A 335 32.19 -25.43 -16.49
N GLY A 336 32.36 -24.98 -15.26
CA GLY A 336 32.70 -23.59 -14.96
C GLY A 336 32.52 -23.22 -13.49
N ILE A 337 33.44 -22.39 -13.01
CA ILE A 337 33.26 -21.71 -11.72
C ILE A 337 32.12 -20.70 -11.88
N SER A 338 31.15 -20.72 -10.98
CA SER A 338 29.93 -19.91 -10.90
C SER A 338 29.81 -19.36 -9.48
N GLU A 339 29.10 -18.27 -9.27
CA GLU A 339 28.97 -17.61 -7.97
C GLU A 339 28.59 -18.58 -6.84
N ASN A 340 27.69 -19.53 -7.15
CA ASN A 340 27.22 -20.54 -6.19
C ASN A 340 28.26 -21.62 -5.86
N ASN A 341 29.27 -21.81 -6.70
CA ASN A 341 30.27 -22.88 -6.56
C ASN A 341 31.68 -22.38 -6.24
N ILE A 342 31.95 -21.06 -6.34
CA ILE A 342 33.26 -20.44 -6.04
C ILE A 342 33.76 -20.88 -4.66
N MET A 343 32.88 -20.89 -3.65
CA MET A 343 33.25 -21.30 -2.28
C MET A 343 33.70 -22.77 -2.21
N SER A 344 33.07 -23.65 -2.99
CA SER A 344 33.47 -25.06 -3.06
C SER A 344 34.82 -25.25 -3.76
N TYR A 345 35.10 -24.47 -4.80
CA TYR A 345 36.41 -24.49 -5.46
C TYR A 345 37.51 -23.93 -4.56
N LEU A 346 37.25 -22.86 -3.79
CA LEU A 346 38.16 -22.34 -2.78
C LEU A 346 38.49 -23.38 -1.70
N GLY A 347 37.50 -24.11 -1.20
CA GLY A 347 37.74 -25.20 -0.24
C GLY A 347 38.59 -26.33 -0.82
N LEU A 348 38.46 -26.64 -2.11
CA LEU A 348 39.31 -27.63 -2.78
C LEU A 348 40.75 -27.12 -2.94
N VAL A 349 40.93 -25.85 -3.30
CA VAL A 349 42.24 -25.19 -3.34
C VAL A 349 42.88 -25.20 -1.96
N GLU A 350 42.13 -24.90 -0.90
CA GLU A 350 42.60 -24.94 0.48
C GLU A 350 43.08 -26.35 0.87
N GLN A 351 42.28 -27.38 0.58
CA GLN A 351 42.65 -28.77 0.86
C GLN A 351 43.96 -29.16 0.16
N LYS A 352 44.06 -28.93 -1.15
CA LYS A 352 45.28 -29.26 -1.92
C LYS A 352 46.48 -28.44 -1.47
N THR A 353 46.28 -27.17 -1.10
CA THR A 353 47.36 -26.33 -0.56
C THR A 353 47.85 -26.86 0.78
N ASN A 354 46.96 -27.30 1.66
CA ASN A 354 47.33 -27.94 2.93
C ASN A 354 48.06 -29.28 2.72
N GLU A 355 47.66 -30.08 1.73
CA GLU A 355 48.39 -31.29 1.31
C GLU A 355 49.81 -30.95 0.82
N LEU A 356 49.98 -29.90 0.00
CA LEU A 356 51.30 -29.48 -0.46
C LEU A 356 52.17 -28.92 0.68
N LEU A 357 51.59 -28.13 1.59
CA LEU A 357 52.28 -27.61 2.78
C LEU A 357 52.75 -28.74 3.71
N THR A 358 51.93 -29.77 3.92
CA THR A 358 52.32 -30.96 4.72
C THR A 358 53.46 -31.74 4.07
N ILE A 359 53.45 -31.89 2.73
CA ILE A 359 54.56 -32.52 1.99
C ILE A 359 55.83 -31.67 2.11
N GLN A 360 55.74 -30.35 1.93
CA GLN A 360 56.89 -29.46 2.06
C GLN A 360 57.47 -29.47 3.48
N ALA A 361 56.62 -29.44 4.50
CA ALA A 361 57.02 -29.59 5.89
C ALA A 361 57.77 -30.92 6.15
N PHE A 362 57.28 -32.02 5.58
CA PHE A 362 57.92 -33.32 5.68
C PHE A 362 59.29 -33.37 4.98
N LEU A 363 59.41 -32.76 3.79
CA LEU A 363 60.69 -32.66 3.08
C LEU A 363 61.71 -31.81 3.87
N ASN A 364 61.28 -30.66 4.39
CA ASN A 364 62.13 -29.80 5.23
C ASN A 364 62.59 -30.49 6.52
N SER A 365 61.81 -31.45 7.04
CA SER A 365 62.19 -32.26 8.21
C SER A 365 63.26 -33.32 7.90
N LYS A 366 63.45 -33.65 6.62
CA LYS A 366 64.44 -34.62 6.16
C LYS A 366 65.75 -33.98 5.68
N ASP A 367 65.77 -32.68 5.40
CA ASP A 367 66.98 -31.96 5.06
C ASP A 367 67.86 -31.75 6.30
N LEU A 368 68.95 -32.51 6.38
CA LEU A 368 69.90 -32.54 7.50
C LEU A 368 70.78 -31.27 7.65
N GLU A 369 70.67 -30.31 6.72
CA GLU A 369 71.51 -29.10 6.68
C GLU A 369 70.86 -27.85 7.32
N LYS A 370 69.58 -27.90 7.73
CA LYS A 370 68.90 -26.76 8.36
C LYS A 370 68.47 -27.08 9.79
N ASP A 371 68.82 -26.22 10.75
CA ASP A 371 68.39 -26.31 12.15
C ASP A 371 66.86 -26.33 12.25
N TYR A 372 66.29 -27.52 12.44
CA TYR A 372 64.86 -27.74 12.40
C TYR A 372 64.20 -27.34 13.73
N ASN A 373 63.35 -26.29 13.70
CA ASN A 373 62.68 -25.77 14.88
C ASN A 373 61.18 -26.17 14.89
N PRO A 374 60.70 -26.94 15.89
CA PRO A 374 59.32 -27.47 15.89
C PRO A 374 58.22 -26.40 15.97
N LYS A 375 58.55 -25.18 16.41
CA LYS A 375 57.61 -24.04 16.43
C LYS A 375 57.32 -23.48 15.02
N ASP A 376 58.25 -23.61 14.08
CA ASP A 376 58.08 -23.08 12.73
C ASP A 376 57.33 -24.07 11.83
N LEU A 377 57.43 -25.38 12.13
CA LEU A 377 56.58 -26.42 11.54
C LEU A 377 55.09 -26.14 11.78
N ALA A 378 54.72 -25.80 13.03
CA ALA A 378 53.33 -25.51 13.37
C ALA A 378 52.78 -24.29 12.61
N LYS A 379 53.60 -23.24 12.43
CA LYS A 379 53.22 -22.05 11.64
C LYS A 379 53.06 -22.38 10.15
N PHE A 380 53.96 -23.19 9.60
CA PHE A 380 53.92 -23.60 8.19
C PHE A 380 52.69 -24.47 7.87
N LEU A 381 52.31 -25.38 8.77
CA LEU A 381 51.13 -26.23 8.64
C LEU A 381 49.80 -25.47 8.80
N LEU A 382 49.81 -24.34 9.50
CA LEU A 382 48.68 -23.41 9.62
C LEU A 382 48.59 -22.43 8.43
N GLY A 383 49.41 -22.61 7.38
CA GLY A 383 49.46 -21.71 6.23
C GLY A 383 50.08 -20.34 6.51
N GLN A 384 50.67 -20.14 7.69
CA GLN A 384 51.32 -18.90 8.08
C GLN A 384 52.78 -18.92 7.63
N ASN A 385 53.02 -18.43 6.42
CA ASN A 385 54.37 -18.26 5.90
C ASN A 385 55.02 -17.03 6.59
N PRO A 386 56.18 -17.16 7.28
CA PRO A 386 56.80 -16.04 8.00
C PRO A 386 57.23 -14.87 7.10
N GLU A 387 57.45 -15.12 5.80
CA GLU A 387 57.76 -14.08 4.81
C GLU A 387 56.51 -13.30 4.34
N LEU A 388 55.32 -13.91 4.37
CA LEU A 388 54.06 -13.23 4.02
C LEU A 388 53.48 -12.42 5.18
N LEU A 389 53.83 -12.75 6.42
CA LEU A 389 53.49 -11.92 7.60
C LEU A 389 54.22 -10.57 7.62
N GLN A 390 55.27 -10.38 6.79
CA GLN A 390 55.91 -9.08 6.57
C GLN A 390 55.20 -8.22 5.52
N GLN A 391 54.40 -8.83 4.63
CA GLN A 391 53.53 -8.07 3.75
C GLN A 391 52.22 -7.81 4.48
N ASN A 392 52.10 -6.61 5.04
CA ASN A 392 50.82 -6.08 5.48
C ASN A 392 49.89 -6.02 4.26
N ILE A 393 49.09 -7.07 4.04
CA ILE A 393 47.91 -6.98 3.19
C ILE A 393 46.94 -6.08 3.96
N SER A 394 47.04 -4.78 3.71
CA SER A 394 46.04 -3.81 4.16
C SER A 394 44.80 -4.01 3.30
N ILE A 395 43.98 -4.99 3.67
CA ILE A 395 42.58 -5.00 3.26
C ILE A 395 41.95 -3.84 4.02
N GLN A 396 41.93 -2.65 3.40
CA GLN A 396 41.14 -1.56 3.91
C GLN A 396 39.68 -2.01 3.86
N PRO A 397 38.96 -2.10 4.99
CA PRO A 397 37.51 -2.06 4.90
C PRO A 397 37.18 -0.66 4.37
N ALA A 398 36.56 -0.59 3.20
CA ALA A 398 36.01 0.66 2.70
C ALA A 398 34.93 1.09 3.71
N ILE A 399 35.32 2.02 4.58
CA ILE A 399 34.42 2.81 5.40
C ILE A 399 33.88 3.89 4.47
N ASP A 400 32.60 3.77 4.14
CA ASP A 400 31.71 4.91 4.33
C ASP A 400 30.43 4.39 4.98
N SER A 401 30.60 3.92 6.21
CA SER A 401 29.49 3.84 7.17
C SER A 401 29.10 5.28 7.51
N LEU A 402 28.24 5.84 6.67
CA LEU A 402 27.38 6.93 7.10
C LEU A 402 26.67 6.47 8.38
N GLU A 403 26.89 7.20 9.47
CA GLU A 403 26.15 7.08 10.72
C GLU A 403 24.66 7.23 10.45
N TYR A 404 24.00 6.11 10.09
CA TYR A 404 22.61 5.91 10.44
C TYR A 404 22.60 5.43 11.89
N ASP A 405 22.16 6.31 12.78
CA ASP A 405 21.73 5.96 14.13
C ASP A 405 20.45 5.12 14.05
N GLU A 406 20.55 3.94 13.42
CA GLU A 406 19.59 2.86 13.53
C GLU A 406 20.15 1.87 14.55
N SER A 407 19.53 1.89 15.72
CA SER A 407 19.71 0.86 16.73
C SER A 407 19.48 -0.50 16.05
N PRO A 408 20.32 -1.51 16.29
CA PRO A 408 20.11 -2.82 15.69
C PRO A 408 18.73 -3.32 16.10
N VAL A 409 17.86 -3.52 15.11
CA VAL A 409 16.57 -4.21 15.25
C VAL A 409 16.91 -5.65 15.62
N THR A 410 17.01 -5.91 16.92
CA THR A 410 16.99 -7.27 17.46
C THR A 410 15.59 -7.83 17.27
N ASP A 411 15.49 -9.12 16.95
CA ASP A 411 14.27 -9.96 16.75
C ASP A 411 13.15 -9.84 17.82
N GLU A 412 13.30 -9.01 18.84
CA GLU A 412 12.34 -8.71 19.90
C GLU A 412 11.24 -7.70 19.48
N GLU A 413 11.29 -7.10 18.28
CA GLU A 413 10.31 -6.09 17.84
C GLU A 413 9.04 -6.65 17.16
N GLU A 414 8.89 -7.97 17.01
CA GLU A 414 7.65 -8.59 16.51
C GLU A 414 6.54 -8.78 17.57
N ARG A 415 6.80 -8.46 18.85
CA ARG A 415 5.78 -8.55 19.90
C ARG A 415 5.10 -7.21 20.16
N PRO A 416 3.75 -7.15 20.29
CA PRO A 416 3.07 -5.92 20.66
C PRO A 416 3.54 -5.43 22.05
N LEU A 417 4.12 -4.23 22.06
CA LEU A 417 4.68 -3.58 23.25
C LEU A 417 3.61 -3.31 24.30
N SER A 418 3.95 -3.52 25.58
CA SER A 418 3.07 -3.14 26.70
C SER A 418 3.02 -1.62 26.86
N GLN A 419 1.89 -1.08 27.35
CA GLN A 419 1.69 0.37 27.55
C GLN A 419 2.81 1.01 28.38
N GLY A 420 3.36 0.30 29.36
CA GLY A 420 4.47 0.78 30.20
C GLY A 420 5.82 0.84 29.46
N GLU A 421 6.05 -0.06 28.51
CA GLU A 421 7.26 -0.08 27.68
C GLU A 421 7.22 1.01 26.62
N LEU A 422 6.07 1.21 26.00
CA LEU A 422 5.83 2.29 25.04
C LEU A 422 6.06 3.67 25.68
N ARG A 423 5.53 3.89 26.90
CA ARG A 423 5.77 5.13 27.65
C ARG A 423 7.24 5.38 27.92
N ARG A 424 8.01 4.36 28.32
CA ARG A 424 9.46 4.48 28.56
C ARG A 424 10.23 4.81 27.28
N ARG A 425 9.88 4.19 26.16
CA ARG A 425 10.52 4.43 24.85
C ARG A 425 10.23 5.84 24.31
N ILE A 426 9.01 6.33 24.51
CA ILE A 426 8.63 7.72 24.18
C ILE A 426 9.41 8.71 25.05
N MET A 427 9.46 8.50 26.37
CA MET A 427 10.21 9.40 27.27
C MET A 427 11.70 9.47 26.93
N LYS A 428 12.31 8.35 26.54
CA LYS A 428 13.72 8.30 26.11
C LYS A 428 13.96 9.08 24.81
N ARG A 429 13.05 8.96 23.82
CA ARG A 429 13.11 9.76 22.57
C ARG A 429 12.93 11.25 22.83
N VAL A 430 12.02 11.64 23.73
CA VAL A 430 11.82 13.05 24.11
C VAL A 430 13.08 13.61 24.75
N GLN A 431 13.71 12.88 25.68
CA GLN A 431 14.96 13.30 26.30
C GLN A 431 16.13 13.43 25.30
N GLN A 432 16.27 12.50 24.34
CA GLN A 432 17.28 12.61 23.27
C GLN A 432 17.03 13.80 22.35
N LYS A 433 15.75 14.12 22.07
CA LYS A 433 15.40 15.28 21.24
C LYS A 433 15.66 16.60 21.97
N GLU A 434 15.40 16.65 23.26
CA GLU A 434 15.73 17.80 24.11
C GLU A 434 17.25 18.02 24.25
N SER A 435 18.04 16.95 24.41
CA SER A 435 19.51 17.06 24.46
C SER A 435 20.10 17.53 23.13
N SER A 436 19.54 17.05 22.01
CA SER A 436 19.94 17.47 20.66
C SER A 436 19.60 18.93 20.39
N HIS A 437 18.40 19.39 20.80
CA HIS A 437 18.03 20.80 20.71
C HIS A 437 18.89 21.71 21.60
N ARG A 438 19.28 21.26 22.80
CA ARG A 438 20.21 22.02 23.65
C ARG A 438 21.61 22.10 23.04
N GLN A 439 22.11 21.05 22.41
CA GLN A 439 23.39 21.08 21.70
C GLN A 439 23.36 21.98 20.45
N ALA A 440 22.25 21.97 19.70
CA ALA A 440 22.06 22.86 18.56
C ALA A 440 21.97 24.33 18.99
N ALA A 441 21.24 24.62 20.07
CA ALA A 441 21.15 25.97 20.63
C ALA A 441 22.52 26.49 21.11
N ALA A 442 23.30 25.65 21.80
CA ALA A 442 24.64 26.02 22.27
C ALA A 442 25.65 26.27 21.14
N LYS A 443 25.47 25.64 19.97
CA LYS A 443 26.29 25.90 18.76
C LYS A 443 25.90 27.21 18.08
N ALA A 444 24.63 27.60 18.11
CA ALA A 444 24.15 28.85 17.51
C ALA A 444 24.52 30.12 18.31
N THR A 445 24.79 30.01 19.62
CA THR A 445 25.19 31.16 20.46
C THR A 445 26.70 31.45 20.44
N LYS A 446 27.48 30.66 19.69
CA LYS A 446 28.95 30.77 19.58
C LYS A 446 29.44 31.34 18.24
N ILE A 447 28.51 31.80 17.40
CA ILE A 447 28.74 32.60 16.18
C ILE A 447 28.26 34.01 16.51
#